data_AF-A0A1V9XA97-F1
#
_entry.id   AF-A0A1V9XA97-F1
#
_cell.length_a   1.000
_cell.length_b   1.000
_cell.length_c   1.000
_cell.angle_alpha   90.00
_cell.angle_beta   90.00
_cell.angle_gamma   90.00
#
_symmetry.space_group_name_H-M   'P 1'
#
loop_
_entity.id
_entity.type
_entity.pdbx_description
1 polymer ?
#
loop_
_entity_poly.entity_id
_entity_poly.type
_entity_poly.pdbx_seq_one_letter_code
_entity_poly.pdbx_strand_id
1 'polypeptide(L)' 'ESGGHGGVVGSYYIGDIDGRHRSVHYVADKLGFRAEVKTNEPGTKVGG' A
#
# COMPACT_ATOMS: atom_id res chain seq x y z
N GLU A 1 7.46 -21.85 -8.90
CA GLU A 1 6.87 -20.50 -8.87
C GLU A 1 7.88 -19.53 -9.47
N SER A 2 7.55 -18.92 -10.60
CA SER A 2 8.49 -18.07 -11.34
C SER A 2 8.49 -16.67 -10.70
N GLY A 3 9.27 -16.50 -9.63
CA GLY A 3 9.55 -15.18 -9.07
C GLY A 3 10.34 -14.36 -10.10
N GLY A 4 9.62 -13.59 -10.91
CA GLY A 4 10.20 -12.72 -11.93
C GLY A 4 11.29 -11.83 -11.32
N HIS A 5 12.40 -11.70 -12.04
CA HIS A 5 13.66 -11.09 -11.59
C HIS A 5 13.60 -9.59 -11.22
N GLY A 6 12.41 -8.98 -11.11
CA GLY A 6 12.19 -7.53 -11.03
C GLY A 6 11.53 -6.99 -9.75
N GLY A 7 11.19 -7.84 -8.77
CA GLY A 7 10.41 -7.41 -7.60
C GLY A 7 8.91 -7.38 -7.86
N VAL A 8 8.12 -7.18 -6.79
CA VAL A 8 6.65 -7.13 -6.82
C VAL A 8 6.20 -5.69 -6.63
N VAL A 9 5.42 -5.17 -7.57
CA VAL A 9 4.72 -3.90 -7.44
C VAL A 9 3.22 -4.17 -7.46
N GLY A 10 2.47 -3.52 -6.59
CA GLY A 10 1.03 -3.66 -6.56
C GLY A 10 0.34 -2.53 -5.83
N SER A 11 -0.98 -2.56 -5.89
CA SER A 11 -1.84 -1.69 -5.11
C SER A 11 -3.12 -2.40 -4.71
N TYR A 12 -3.71 -1.96 -3.61
CA TYR A 12 -5.07 -2.34 -3.23
C TYR A 12 -5.84 -1.13 -2.71
N TYR A 13 -7.17 -1.25 -2.78
CA TYR A 13 -8.12 -0.28 -2.25
C TYR A 13 -9.07 -0.97 -1.28
N ILE A 14 -9.31 -0.34 -0.13
CA ILE A 14 -10.35 -0.74 0.82
C ILE A 14 -11.27 0.47 1.01
N GLY A 15 -12.57 0.26 0.82
CA GLY A 15 -13.61 1.23 1.15
C GLY A 15 -14.60 0.62 2.13
N ASP A 16 -15.04 1.40 3.11
CA ASP A 16 -16.05 1.03 4.10
C ASP A 16 -17.36 1.77 3.81
N ILE A 17 -18.49 1.26 4.31
CA ILE A 17 -19.84 1.80 4.06
C ILE A 17 -20.02 3.21 4.63
N ASP A 18 -19.20 3.58 5.62
CA ASP A 18 -19.18 4.90 6.26
C ASP A 18 -18.36 5.96 5.49
N GLY A 19 -17.83 5.61 4.31
CA GLY A 19 -17.06 6.52 3.45
C GLY A 19 -15.57 6.61 3.77
N ARG A 20 -15.08 5.85 4.76
CA ARG A 20 -13.64 5.69 4.98
C ARG A 20 -13.02 4.90 3.85
N HIS A 21 -11.82 5.31 3.44
CA HIS A 21 -11.07 4.60 2.42
C HIS A 21 -9.57 4.59 2.69
N ARG A 22 -8.93 3.54 2.18
CA ARG A 22 -7.48 3.36 2.16
C ARG A 22 -7.05 2.87 0.79
N SER A 23 -6.11 3.58 0.18
CA SER A 23 -5.36 3.11 -0.98
C SER A 23 -3.93 2.84 -0.56
N VAL A 24 -3.40 1.67 -0.89
CA VAL A 24 -2.00 1.32 -0.61
C VAL A 24 -1.29 1.02 -1.92
N HIS A 25 -0.17 1.68 -2.14
CA HIS A 25 0.77 1.38 -3.22
C HIS A 25 2.02 0.79 -2.59
N TYR A 26 2.51 -0.35 -3.10
CA TYR A 26 3.68 -1.01 -2.52
C TYR A 26 4.65 -1.53 -3.57
N VAL A 27 5.93 -1.54 -3.18
CA VAL A 27 7.05 -2.10 -3.93
C VAL A 27 7.82 -3.02 -2.99
N ALA A 28 8.06 -4.25 -3.43
CA ALA A 28 8.92 -5.23 -2.77
C ALA A 28 10.02 -5.66 -3.74
N ASP A 29 11.25 -5.18 -3.51
CA ASP A 29 12.41 -5.49 -4.33
C ASP A 29 13.67 -5.68 -3.46
N LYS A 30 14.85 -5.67 -4.09
CA LYS A 30 16.14 -5.84 -3.41
C LYS A 30 16.46 -4.74 -2.39
N LEU A 31 15.82 -3.58 -2.47
CA LEU A 31 15.96 -2.46 -1.53
C LEU A 31 15.03 -2.59 -0.31
N GLY A 32 14.23 -3.67 -0.23
CA GLY A 32 13.27 -3.93 0.84
C GLY A 32 11.83 -3.62 0.44
N PHE A 33 10.94 -3.58 1.44
CA PHE A 33 9.53 -3.25 1.28
C PHE A 33 9.27 -1.77 1.54
N ARG A 34 8.57 -1.09 0.64
CA ARG A 34 8.16 0.32 0.76
C ARG A 34 6.69 0.45 0.38
N ALA A 35 5.93 1.21 1.15
CA ALA A 35 4.51 1.44 0.90
C ALA A 35 4.13 2.91 1.12
N GLU A 36 3.26 3.42 0.24
CA GLU A 36 2.56 4.68 0.40
C GLU A 36 1.09 4.38 0.69
N VAL A 37 0.56 4.95 1.78
CA VAL A 37 -0.85 4.81 2.16
C VAL A 37 -1.55 6.15 1.96
N LYS A 38 -2.69 6.15 1.29
CA LYS A 38 -3.59 7.31 1.24
C LYS A 38 -4.87 6.95 1.97
N THR A 39 -5.22 7.72 3.00
CA THR A 39 -6.41 7.46 3.82
C THR A 39 -7.03 8.76 4.30
N ASN A 40 -8.36 8.76 4.44
CA ASN A 40 -9.13 9.84 5.05
C ASN A 40 -9.49 9.56 6.52
N GLU A 41 -8.87 8.55 7.14
CA GLU A 41 -9.23 8.13 8.48
C GLU A 41 -8.57 8.96 9.58
N PRO A 42 -9.35 9.58 10.48
CA PRO A 42 -8.81 10.42 11.54
C PRO A 42 -7.92 9.61 12.48
N GLY A 43 -6.75 10.15 12.83
CA GLY A 43 -5.78 9.49 13.71
C GLY A 43 -4.80 8.56 12.99
N THR A 44 -5.00 8.28 11.70
CA THR A 44 -4.04 7.52 10.90
C THR A 44 -2.97 8.47 10.39
N LYS A 45 -1.95 8.74 11.21
CA LYS A 45 -0.72 9.35 10.70
C LYS A 45 -0.06 8.33 9.78
N VAL A 46 -0.02 8.62 8.48
CA VAL A 46 1.01 8.05 7.62
C VAL A 46 2.35 8.45 8.23
N GLY A 47 3.09 7.46 8.73
CA GLY A 47 4.42 7.66 9.30
C GLY A 47 5.32 8.39 8.30
N GLY A 48 6.17 9.27 8.82
CA GLY A 48 7.09 10.12 8.06
C GLY A 48 8.25 9.38 7.39
#